data_AF-A0A6S6SYE7-F1
#
_entry.id   AF-A0A6S6SYE7-F1
#
_cell.length_a   1.000
_cell.length_b   1.000
_cell.length_c   1.000
_cell.angle_alpha   90.00
_cell.angle_beta   90.00
_cell.angle_gamma   90.00
#
_symmetry.space_group_name_H-M   'P 1'
#
loop_
_entity.id
_entity.type
_entity.pdbx_description
1 polymer ?
#
loop_
_entity_poly.entity_id
_entity_poly.type
_entity_poly.pdbx_seq_one_letter_code
_entity_poly.pdbx_strand_id
1 'polypeptide(L)'
;MGQIKKNMMKEDETLKGSDERVALLGGFLDIQIDEDTICTVSIPIPNYLADRDRDSVSEWYEEFKDLEGNNYSALVWSSMYGVEWKIELEKRDNIEEYKTILDDILERIKIDINYTEEA
;
A
#
# COMPACT_ATOMS: atom_id res chain seq x y z
N MET A 1 -10.67 -8.55 -20.92
CA MET A 1 -10.19 -7.64 -19.86
C MET A 1 -10.02 -8.48 -18.60
N GLY A 2 -8.77 -8.82 -18.29
CA GLY A 2 -8.46 -9.78 -17.23
C GLY A 2 -8.68 -9.15 -15.86
N GLN A 3 -9.57 -9.74 -15.06
CA GLN A 3 -9.67 -9.43 -13.64
C GLN A 3 -8.41 -9.97 -12.97
N ILE A 4 -7.53 -9.08 -12.53
CA ILE A 4 -6.39 -9.45 -11.68
C ILE A 4 -7.00 -9.92 -10.35
N LYS A 5 -6.92 -11.24 -10.11
CA LYS A 5 -7.32 -11.84 -8.83
C LYS A 5 -6.28 -11.43 -7.79
N LYS A 6 -6.55 -10.34 -7.06
CA LYS A 6 -5.82 -9.99 -5.84
C LYS A 6 -6.08 -11.08 -4.80
N ASN A 7 -5.08 -11.94 -4.56
CA ASN A 7 -5.08 -12.86 -3.43
C ASN A 7 -4.88 -12.04 -2.15
N MET A 8 -5.96 -11.52 -1.59
CA MET A 8 -5.98 -10.86 -0.29
C MET A 8 -5.82 -11.94 0.79
N MET A 9 -4.59 -12.20 1.22
CA MET A 9 -4.29 -13.15 2.28
C MET A 9 -4.51 -12.47 3.63
N LYS A 10 -5.60 -12.83 4.33
CA LYS A 10 -5.88 -12.47 5.73
C LYS A 10 -4.81 -13.11 6.63
N GLU A 11 -3.68 -12.43 6.81
CA GLU A 11 -2.75 -12.71 7.89
C GLU A 11 -2.62 -11.42 8.70
N ASP A 12 -3.09 -11.47 9.95
CA ASP A 12 -2.87 -10.53 11.05
C ASP A 12 -2.66 -9.04 10.72
N GLU A 13 -3.70 -8.25 10.98
CA GLU A 13 -3.60 -6.82 11.34
C GLU A 13 -2.98 -5.88 10.28
N THR A 14 -2.65 -6.41 9.11
CA THR A 14 -1.87 -5.70 8.08
C THR A 14 -2.41 -6.01 6.69
N LEU A 15 -2.66 -4.95 5.93
CA LEU A 15 -3.06 -5.01 4.53
C LEU A 15 -1.80 -5.04 3.69
N LYS A 16 -1.58 -6.13 2.95
CA LYS A 16 -0.42 -6.28 2.06
C LYS A 16 -0.87 -6.59 0.65
N GLY A 17 -0.10 -6.13 -0.32
CA GLY A 17 -0.26 -6.51 -1.70
C GLY A 17 0.99 -6.27 -2.51
N SER A 18 0.98 -6.84 -3.71
CA SER A 18 2.06 -6.71 -4.65
C SER A 18 1.53 -6.61 -6.06
N ASP A 19 2.31 -5.95 -6.91
CA ASP A 19 2.09 -5.84 -8.33
C ASP A 19 3.41 -6.16 -9.04
N GLU A 20 3.35 -7.02 -10.05
CA GLU A 20 4.51 -7.46 -10.84
C GLU A 20 5.03 -6.38 -11.80
N ARG A 21 4.32 -5.24 -11.93
CA ARG A 21 4.77 -4.11 -12.75
C ARG A 21 5.79 -3.26 -12.01
N VAL A 22 6.89 -3.05 -12.70
CA VAL A 22 8.01 -2.22 -12.25
C VAL A 22 7.66 -0.75 -12.46
N ALA A 23 7.87 0.07 -11.43
CA ALA A 23 7.58 1.49 -11.47
C ALA A 23 8.68 2.28 -12.22
N LEU A 24 8.72 2.14 -13.56
CA LEU A 24 9.72 2.75 -14.45
C LEU A 24 10.00 4.22 -14.15
N LEU A 25 8.94 5.00 -13.98
CA LEU A 25 8.99 6.42 -13.61
C LEU A 25 8.37 6.69 -12.24
N GLY A 26 8.26 5.66 -11.41
CA GLY A 26 7.54 5.73 -10.15
C GLY A 26 6.04 5.67 -10.38
N GLY A 27 5.30 6.20 -9.42
CA GLY A 27 3.84 6.20 -9.46
C GLY A 27 3.28 6.65 -8.13
N PHE A 28 2.01 6.34 -7.91
CA PHE A 28 1.32 6.62 -6.67
C PHE A 28 0.33 5.49 -6.35
N LEU A 29 0.12 5.28 -5.06
CA LEU A 29 -0.81 4.32 -4.51
C LEU A 29 -1.90 5.12 -3.80
N ASP A 30 -3.11 5.07 -4.34
CA ASP A 30 -4.27 5.73 -3.76
C ASP A 30 -4.95 4.79 -2.77
N ILE A 31 -5.06 5.27 -1.53
CA ILE A 31 -5.72 4.59 -0.42
C ILE A 31 -7.07 5.26 -0.22
N GLN A 32 -8.13 4.51 -0.51
CA GLN A 32 -9.50 4.97 -0.40
C GLN A 32 -10.24 4.20 0.71
N ILE A 33 -11.01 4.91 1.52
CA ILE A 33 -11.94 4.33 2.50
C ILE A 33 -13.30 4.98 2.24
N ASP A 34 -14.35 4.18 2.04
CA ASP A 34 -15.69 4.66 1.63
C ASP A 34 -15.71 5.52 0.38
N GLU A 35 -14.89 5.17 -0.60
CA GLU A 35 -14.79 5.88 -1.87
C GLU A 35 -14.19 7.30 -1.75
N ASP A 36 -13.75 7.70 -0.55
CA ASP A 36 -12.99 8.93 -0.31
C ASP A 36 -11.49 8.62 -0.28
N THR A 37 -10.68 9.39 -1.01
CA THR A 37 -9.23 9.23 -1.02
C THR A 37 -8.65 9.84 0.26
N ILE A 38 -8.24 8.97 1.18
CA ILE A 38 -7.70 9.37 2.48
C ILE A 38 -6.21 9.72 2.37
N CYS A 39 -5.48 8.98 1.53
CA CYS A 39 -4.05 9.15 1.37
C CYS A 39 -3.60 8.72 -0.04
N THR A 40 -2.63 9.45 -0.59
CA THR A 40 -1.97 9.09 -1.85
C THR A 40 -0.47 8.97 -1.58
N VAL A 41 0.02 7.74 -1.57
CA VAL A 41 1.40 7.42 -1.22
C VAL A 41 2.24 7.35 -2.48
N SER A 42 3.44 7.95 -2.46
CA SER A 42 4.33 7.89 -3.62
C SER A 42 4.97 6.52 -3.77
N ILE A 43 4.99 5.98 -4.99
CA ILE A 43 5.75 4.80 -5.36
C ILE A 43 7.12 5.28 -5.85
N PRO A 44 8.20 4.99 -5.10
CA PRO A 44 9.53 5.47 -5.46
C PRO A 44 10.01 4.76 -6.73
N ILE A 45 10.87 5.45 -7.49
CA ILE A 45 11.55 4.84 -8.64
C ILE A 45 12.61 3.88 -8.11
N PRO A 46 12.61 2.59 -8.49
CA PRO A 46 13.62 1.65 -8.06
C PRO A 46 14.97 1.98 -8.70
N ASN A 47 16.05 1.55 -8.06
CA ASN A 47 17.39 1.77 -8.56
C ASN A 47 17.75 0.74 -9.64
N TYR A 48 17.48 1.08 -10.90
CA TYR A 48 17.74 0.23 -12.06
C TYR A 48 19.21 -0.10 -12.32
N LEU A 49 20.13 0.67 -11.75
CA LEU A 49 21.57 0.50 -11.97
C LEU A 49 22.22 -0.39 -10.91
N ALA A 50 21.43 -0.92 -9.97
CA ALA A 50 21.92 -1.80 -8.93
C ALA A 50 22.31 -3.17 -9.50
N ASP A 51 23.52 -3.63 -9.16
CA ASP A 51 24.03 -4.94 -9.56
C ASP A 51 23.38 -6.08 -8.75
N ARG A 52 22.89 -5.75 -7.53
CA ARG A 52 22.20 -6.65 -6.63
C ARG A 52 20.76 -6.22 -6.45
N ASP A 53 19.86 -7.20 -6.43
CA ASP A 53 18.43 -7.00 -6.21
C ASP A 53 18.13 -6.13 -4.98
N ARG A 54 18.74 -6.44 -3.83
CA ARG A 54 18.52 -5.68 -2.58
C ARG A 54 18.88 -4.21 -2.69
N ASP A 55 19.85 -3.87 -3.54
CA ASP A 55 20.30 -2.50 -3.80
C ASP A 55 19.42 -1.79 -4.86
N SER A 56 18.52 -2.53 -5.52
CA SER A 56 17.52 -2.01 -6.46
C SER A 56 16.25 -1.53 -5.76
N VAL A 57 16.00 -2.01 -4.53
CA VAL A 57 14.80 -1.69 -3.78
C VAL A 57 14.84 -0.25 -3.29
N SER A 58 13.80 0.52 -3.62
CA SER A 58 13.54 1.83 -3.03
C SER A 58 12.28 1.75 -2.18
N GLU A 59 12.33 2.33 -0.99
CA GLU A 59 11.22 2.32 -0.03
C GLU A 59 10.67 3.72 0.20
N TRP A 60 9.35 3.79 0.43
CA TRP A 60 8.66 4.99 0.86
C TRP A 60 7.78 4.66 2.07
N TYR A 61 7.85 5.51 3.09
CA TYR A 61 7.08 5.39 4.33
C TYR A 61 6.24 6.65 4.52
N GLU A 62 4.96 6.47 4.80
CA GLU A 62 4.07 7.59 5.10
C GLU A 62 3.04 7.23 6.16
N GLU A 63 2.80 8.15 7.08
CA GLU A 63 1.79 8.03 8.13
C GLU A 63 0.61 8.93 7.81
N PHE A 64 -0.60 8.40 7.96
CA PHE A 64 -1.82 9.14 7.68
C PHE A 64 -2.92 8.79 8.67
N LYS A 65 -3.99 9.60 8.68
CA LYS A 65 -5.15 9.40 9.55
C LYS A 65 -6.42 9.42 8.72
N ASP A 66 -7.38 8.59 9.08
CA ASP A 66 -8.73 8.68 8.52
C ASP A 66 -9.59 9.70 9.29
N LEU A 67 -10.81 9.91 8.81
CA LEU A 67 -11.78 10.87 9.35
C LEU A 67 -12.27 10.51 10.77
N GLU A 68 -12.28 9.23 11.14
CA GLU A 68 -12.58 8.69 12.46
C GLU A 68 -11.36 8.78 13.41
N GLY A 69 -10.22 9.26 12.90
CA GLY A 69 -9.01 9.52 13.68
C GLY A 69 -8.17 8.29 13.97
N ASN A 70 -8.32 7.18 13.22
CA ASN A 70 -7.38 6.07 13.31
C ASN A 70 -6.08 6.42 12.56
N ASN A 71 -4.94 6.00 13.13
CA ASN A 71 -3.62 6.24 12.52
C ASN A 71 -3.21 5.00 11.72
N TYR A 72 -2.66 5.24 10.54
CA TYR A 72 -2.12 4.20 9.66
C TYR A 72 -0.71 4.54 9.26
N SER A 73 0.04 3.51 8.92
CA SER A 73 1.35 3.61 8.29
C SER A 73 1.33 2.83 6.97
N ALA A 74 1.70 3.48 5.89
CA ALA A 74 1.89 2.88 4.58
C ALA A 74 3.38 2.74 4.29
N LEU A 75 3.77 1.54 3.89
CA LEU A 75 5.09 1.19 3.37
C LEU A 75 4.94 0.74 1.94
N VAL A 76 5.73 1.32 1.05
CA VAL A 76 5.77 0.97 -0.36
C VAL A 76 7.22 0.65 -0.73
N TRP A 77 7.45 -0.54 -1.27
CA TRP A 77 8.73 -0.96 -1.82
C TRP A 77 8.60 -1.07 -3.33
N SER A 78 9.49 -0.42 -4.07
CA SER A 78 9.64 -0.63 -5.49
C SER A 78 10.98 -1.28 -5.78
N SER A 79 10.98 -2.30 -6.64
CA SER A 79 12.16 -3.01 -7.09
C SER A 79 12.10 -3.22 -8.61
N MET A 80 13.18 -3.77 -9.17
CA MET A 80 13.21 -4.19 -10.58
C MET A 80 12.27 -5.38 -10.89
N TYR A 81 11.59 -5.93 -9.89
CA TYR A 81 10.65 -7.05 -10.04
C TYR A 81 9.19 -6.65 -9.81
N GLY A 82 8.93 -5.43 -9.36
CA GLY A 82 7.58 -4.97 -9.12
C GLY A 82 7.49 -3.96 -7.99
N VAL A 83 6.26 -3.76 -7.52
CA VAL A 83 5.93 -2.92 -6.38
C VAL A 83 5.25 -3.78 -5.32
N GLU A 84 5.70 -3.67 -4.10
CA GLU A 84 5.09 -4.27 -2.93
C GLU A 84 4.63 -3.16 -1.99
N TRP A 85 3.51 -3.36 -1.32
CA TRP A 85 3.00 -2.39 -0.37
C TRP A 85 2.40 -3.06 0.85
N LYS A 86 2.44 -2.34 1.96
CA LYS A 86 1.90 -2.75 3.25
C LYS A 86 1.29 -1.55 3.94
N ILE A 87 0.06 -1.70 4.44
CA ILE A 87 -0.63 -0.71 5.25
C ILE A 87 -0.93 -1.35 6.60
N GLU A 88 -0.53 -0.67 7.67
CA GLU A 88 -0.71 -1.14 9.05
C GLU A 88 -1.52 -0.12 9.83
N LEU A 89 -2.54 -0.60 10.52
CA LEU A 89 -3.33 0.20 11.45
C LEU A 89 -2.61 0.24 12.81
N GLU A 90 -2.47 1.43 13.39
CA GLU A 90 -1.87 1.60 14.71
C GLU A 90 -2.74 0.94 15.79
N LYS A 91 -2.10 0.13 16.65
CA LYS A 91 -2.79 -0.58 17.74
C LYS A 91 -3.33 0.40 18.77
N ARG A 92 -4.58 0.19 19.19
CA ARG A 92 -5.22 0.89 20.30
C ARG A 92 -5.17 0.05 21.58
N ASP A 93 -5.24 0.73 22.74
CA ASP A 93 -5.29 0.06 24.05
C ASP A 93 -6.49 -0.91 24.18
N ASN A 94 -7.60 -0.60 23.52
CA ASN A 94 -8.78 -1.45 23.49
C ASN A 94 -8.74 -2.43 22.31
N ILE A 95 -8.38 -3.67 22.60
CA ILE A 95 -8.20 -4.74 21.60
C ILE A 95 -9.52 -5.11 20.90
N GLU A 96 -10.65 -5.10 21.61
CA GLU A 96 -11.95 -5.44 21.01
C GLU A 96 -12.40 -4.36 20.04
N GLU A 97 -12.30 -3.09 20.44
CA GLU A 97 -12.58 -1.95 19.58
C GLU A 97 -11.67 -1.93 18.35
N TYR A 98 -10.37 -2.15 18.54
CA TYR A 98 -9.39 -2.22 17.46
C TYR A 98 -9.74 -3.30 16.42
N LYS A 99 -10.14 -4.50 16.86
CA LYS A 99 -10.52 -5.59 15.95
C LYS A 99 -11.78 -5.27 15.16
N THR A 100 -12.77 -4.65 15.80
CA THR A 100 -13.99 -4.23 15.12
C THR A 100 -13.72 -3.17 14.06
N ILE A 101 -12.93 -2.15 14.42
CA ILE A 101 -12.51 -1.09 13.49
C ILE A 101 -11.74 -1.69 12.31
N LEU A 102 -10.80 -2.59 12.59
CA LEU A 102 -10.01 -3.24 11.54
C LEU A 102 -10.90 -4.05 10.59
N ASP A 103 -11.81 -4.90 11.08
CA ASP A 103 -12.67 -5.72 10.23
C ASP A 103 -13.58 -4.85 9.34
N ASP A 104 -14.12 -3.76 9.90
CA ASP A 104 -14.93 -2.78 9.16
C ASP A 104 -14.12 -2.05 8.06
N ILE A 105 -12.93 -1.53 8.38
CA ILE A 105 -12.06 -0.87 7.40
C ILE A 105 -11.64 -1.84 6.30
N LEU A 106 -11.36 -3.10 6.63
CA LEU A 106 -10.96 -4.12 5.65
C LEU A 106 -12.04 -4.35 4.57
N GLU A 107 -13.32 -4.17 4.90
CA GLU A 107 -14.42 -4.26 3.93
C GLU A 107 -14.59 -2.98 3.09
N ARG A 108 -14.17 -1.83 3.62
CA ARG A 108 -14.37 -0.50 3.02
C ARG A 108 -13.16 0.00 2.24
N ILE A 109 -11.96 -0.50 2.54
CA ILE A 109 -10.71 -0.02 1.96
C ILE A 109 -10.54 -0.50 0.52
N LYS A 110 -10.15 0.43 -0.36
CA LYS A 110 -9.78 0.17 -1.74
C LYS A 110 -8.39 0.75 -1.99
N ILE A 111 -7.57 -0.02 -2.70
CA ILE A 111 -6.20 0.36 -3.02
C ILE A 111 -6.03 0.27 -4.53
N ASP A 112 -5.68 1.41 -5.12
CA ASP A 112 -5.43 1.54 -6.54
C ASP A 112 -3.97 1.96 -6.78
N ILE A 113 -3.33 1.32 -7.75
CA ILE A 113 -1.91 1.54 -8.06
C ILE A 113 -1.86 2.20 -9.43
N ASN A 114 -1.32 3.41 -9.47
CA ASN A 114 -1.21 4.21 -10.67
C ASN A 114 0.27 4.44 -10.99
N TYR A 115 0.70 3.91 -12.12
CA TYR A 115 2.07 4.09 -12.59
C TYR A 115 2.17 5.35 -13.43
N THR A 116 3.25 6.10 -13.24
CA THR A 116 3.56 7.23 -14.13
C THR A 116 3.99 6.66 -15.48
N GLU A 117 3.17 6.83 -16.51
CA GLU A 117 3.52 6.47 -17.90
C GLU A 117 4.13 7.70 -18.61
N GLU A 118 5.08 7.47 -19.53
CA GLU A 118 5.56 8.53 -20.43
C GLU A 118 4.41 8.98 -21.35
N ALA A 119 4.14 10.28 -21.37
CA ALA A 119 3.15 10.92 -22.25
C ALA A 119 3.68 11.15 -23.67
#